data_AF-A0A3M2SKE3-F1
#
_entry.id   AF-A0A3M2SKE3-F1
#
_cell.length_a   1.000
_cell.length_b   1.000
_cell.length_c   1.000
_cell.angle_alpha   90.00
_cell.angle_beta   90.00
_cell.angle_gamma   90.00
#
_symmetry.space_group_name_H-M   'P 1'
#
loop_
_entity.id
_entity.type
_entity.pdbx_description
1 polymer ?
#
loop_
_entity_poly.entity_id
_entity_poly.type
_entity_poly.pdbx_seq_one_letter_code
_entity_poly.pdbx_strand_id
1 'polypeptide(L)'
;MWDAHFYTTPNVSGKFLITGGYVASLDDSLGDFPNGAVLVEDNIIKAVGRAEDISAPDAEIIDASEGVVIPGMMDTHQHVSMSLTWGIGVDQHLWHFLSNTYLRWLPSTSVEDLKGLKESGIRAFFGFMHPGHVYIHNTNLTDHEMGLIAKSGGKIALSADADVQMGMGYPPSDLLSSTVYDRPSIRLQLQVQRGLDHNAEHKARRPALKMDFTARDGLIWATRNGAKAVGMEDKIGTLTPGKRADIVILTSKRCLSGSANPFGTAVMHSTPADVDFVMVDGKVMKRDGHFVNVDVPAIRKKAREGLQRILENLKTARPELTQAGIENFFRMGEKSHRANVAEAYVHGAEVGDYLRG
;
A
#
# COMPACT_ATOMS: atom_id res chain seq x y z
N MET A 1 0.01 -21.76 4.96
CA MET A 1 0.25 -20.99 6.19
C MET A 1 1.31 -19.96 5.85
N TRP A 2 0.96 -18.67 5.85
CA TRP A 2 1.94 -17.60 5.68
C TRP A 2 2.72 -17.52 6.99
N ASP A 3 4.00 -17.87 6.95
CA ASP A 3 4.86 -17.68 8.10
C ASP A 3 5.11 -16.19 8.30
N ALA A 4 4.51 -15.62 9.33
CA ALA A 4 4.85 -14.32 9.88
C ALA A 4 6.25 -14.31 10.55
N HIS A 5 7.18 -15.14 10.05
CA HIS A 5 8.42 -15.48 10.74
C HIS A 5 9.52 -14.43 10.62
N PHE A 6 9.45 -13.48 9.69
CA PHE A 6 10.53 -12.50 9.49
C PHE A 6 10.86 -11.73 10.77
N TYR A 7 9.84 -11.30 11.52
CA TYR A 7 10.02 -10.53 12.77
C TYR A 7 10.08 -11.40 14.04
N THR A 8 10.03 -12.73 13.89
CA THR A 8 10.08 -13.69 15.01
C THR A 8 11.29 -14.62 14.97
N THR A 9 12.08 -14.61 13.88
CA THR A 9 13.34 -15.35 13.79
C THR A 9 14.47 -14.69 14.60
N PRO A 10 15.47 -15.45 15.08
CA PRO A 10 16.60 -14.91 15.82
C PRO A 10 17.37 -13.86 15.01
N ASN A 11 18.03 -12.92 15.71
CA ASN A 11 18.83 -11.86 15.11
C ASN A 11 19.70 -12.37 13.96
N VAL A 12 19.54 -11.74 12.80
CA VAL A 12 20.53 -11.84 11.72
C VAL A 12 21.81 -11.23 12.27
N SER A 13 22.90 -11.99 12.34
CA SER A 13 24.22 -11.44 12.70
C SER A 13 24.76 -10.68 11.51
N GLY A 14 25.04 -9.39 11.66
CA GLY A 14 25.60 -8.57 10.59
C GLY A 14 25.81 -7.13 10.99
N LYS A 15 26.77 -6.46 10.37
CA LYS A 15 27.00 -5.02 10.59
C LYS A 15 27.16 -4.36 9.24
N PHE A 16 26.30 -3.40 8.93
CA PHE A 16 26.23 -2.75 7.63
C PHE A 16 26.29 -1.23 7.78
N LEU A 17 27.05 -0.56 6.93
CA LEU A 17 27.04 0.89 6.81
C LEU A 17 26.54 1.26 5.41
N ILE A 18 25.28 1.69 5.33
CA ILE A 18 24.72 2.25 4.10
C ILE A 18 25.12 3.73 4.03
N THR A 19 25.86 4.16 3.01
CA THR A 19 26.46 5.52 2.98
C THR A 19 26.60 6.10 1.57
N GLY A 20 26.76 7.42 1.47
CA GLY A 20 27.07 8.15 0.22
C GLY A 20 25.85 8.65 -0.56
N GLY A 21 24.64 8.28 -0.15
CA GLY A 21 23.38 8.70 -0.76
C GLY A 21 22.63 9.76 0.05
N TYR A 22 21.49 10.21 -0.49
CA TYR A 22 20.54 11.02 0.27
C TYR A 22 19.75 10.12 1.21
N VAL A 23 19.91 10.27 2.53
CA VAL A 23 19.12 9.55 3.52
C VAL A 23 17.88 10.37 3.87
N ALA A 24 16.73 9.91 3.39
CA ALA A 24 15.43 10.43 3.78
C ALA A 24 14.91 9.62 4.97
N SER A 25 15.08 10.15 6.19
CA SER A 25 14.74 9.40 7.40
C SER A 25 13.23 9.29 7.61
N LEU A 26 12.49 10.29 7.13
CA LEU A 26 11.06 10.51 7.38
C LEU A 26 10.71 10.64 8.87
N ASP A 27 11.73 10.85 9.71
CA ASP A 27 11.63 11.24 11.10
C ASP A 27 11.80 12.76 11.19
N ASP A 28 10.72 13.46 11.53
CA ASP A 28 10.72 14.92 11.57
C ASP A 28 11.64 15.49 12.67
N SER A 29 11.97 14.70 13.70
CA SER A 29 12.89 15.11 14.76
C SER A 29 14.36 14.98 14.37
N LEU A 30 14.67 14.02 13.48
CA LEU A 30 16.02 13.74 13.04
C LEU A 30 16.41 14.52 11.78
N GLY A 31 15.44 14.72 10.88
CA GLY A 31 15.67 15.34 9.57
C GLY A 31 16.31 14.39 8.56
N ASP A 32 16.65 14.92 7.39
CA ASP A 32 17.22 14.18 6.25
C ASP A 32 18.66 14.61 5.96
N PHE A 33 19.44 13.75 5.30
CA PHE A 33 20.88 13.93 5.11
C PHE A 33 21.30 13.75 3.65
N PRO A 34 21.67 14.82 2.91
CA PRO A 34 22.04 14.73 1.49
C PRO A 34 23.24 13.85 1.15
N ASN A 35 24.19 13.75 2.08
CA ASN A 35 25.28 12.78 2.06
C ASN A 35 25.27 12.07 3.40
N GLY A 36 24.30 11.17 3.56
CA GLY A 36 23.98 10.53 4.82
C GLY A 36 24.55 9.13 4.94
N ALA A 37 24.50 8.62 6.16
CA ALA A 37 24.76 7.22 6.46
C ALA A 37 23.73 6.64 7.43
N VAL A 38 23.50 5.33 7.30
CA VAL A 38 22.69 4.52 8.20
C VAL A 38 23.55 3.33 8.63
N LEU A 39 23.87 3.27 9.93
CA LEU A 39 24.55 2.12 10.54
C LEU A 39 23.50 1.13 11.03
N VAL A 40 23.61 -0.10 10.57
CA VAL A 40 22.79 -1.23 11.02
C VAL A 40 23.71 -2.23 11.72
N GLU A 41 23.31 -2.65 12.92
CA GLU A 41 23.89 -3.80 13.60
C GLU A 41 22.77 -4.79 13.90
N ASP A 42 23.01 -6.03 13.49
CA ASP A 42 22.04 -7.11 13.39
C ASP A 42 20.81 -6.68 12.60
N ASN A 43 19.69 -6.50 13.29
CA ASN A 43 18.42 -6.04 12.73
C ASN A 43 18.01 -4.65 13.21
N ILE A 44 18.89 -3.91 13.89
CA ILE A 44 18.59 -2.60 14.48
C ILE A 44 19.37 -1.49 13.77
N ILE A 45 18.68 -0.39 13.47
CA ILE A 45 19.31 0.86 13.08
C ILE A 45 20.00 1.44 14.32
N LYS A 46 21.33 1.55 14.29
CA LYS A 46 22.13 2.06 15.42
C LYS A 46 22.38 3.55 15.33
N ALA A 47 22.60 4.06 14.13
CA ALA A 47 22.85 5.48 13.90
C ALA A 47 22.36 5.89 12.52
N VAL A 48 21.90 7.14 12.43
CA VAL A 48 21.51 7.81 11.19
C VAL A 48 22.00 9.24 11.29
N GLY A 49 22.68 9.74 10.26
CA GLY A 49 23.34 11.03 10.31
C GLY A 49 24.08 11.37 9.03
N ARG A 50 24.94 12.39 9.07
CA ARG A 50 25.85 12.68 7.96
C ARG A 50 26.86 11.55 7.84
N ALA A 51 27.27 11.26 6.61
CA ALA A 51 28.24 10.19 6.34
C ALA A 51 29.58 10.40 7.06
N GLU A 52 30.01 11.65 7.22
CA GLU A 52 31.25 12.02 7.91
C GLU A 52 31.21 11.79 9.44
N ASP A 53 30.01 11.77 10.03
CA ASP A 53 29.81 11.65 11.48
C ASP A 53 29.70 10.18 11.94
N ILE A 54 29.57 9.23 11.00
CA ILE A 54 29.34 7.82 11.31
C ILE A 54 30.51 6.98 10.78
N SER A 55 31.30 6.45 11.71
CA SER A 55 32.41 5.54 11.41
C SER A 55 32.12 4.12 11.90
N ALA A 56 32.23 3.16 10.99
CA ALA A 56 32.08 1.73 11.30
C ALA A 56 33.02 0.92 10.39
N PRO A 57 34.34 0.87 10.69
CA PRO A 57 35.35 0.24 9.82
C PRO A 57 35.20 -1.28 9.71
N ASP A 58 34.50 -1.89 10.66
CA ASP A 58 34.16 -3.31 10.74
C ASP A 58 32.83 -3.65 10.05
N ALA A 59 32.08 -2.64 9.58
CA ALA A 59 30.83 -2.82 8.87
C ALA A 59 31.05 -3.16 7.39
N GLU A 60 30.20 -4.00 6.84
CA GLU A 60 30.06 -4.15 5.40
C GLU A 60 29.48 -2.85 4.80
N ILE A 61 30.20 -2.27 3.85
CA ILE A 61 29.78 -1.02 3.21
C ILE A 61 28.76 -1.30 2.10
N ILE A 62 27.61 -0.64 2.18
CA ILE A 62 26.62 -0.59 1.10
C ILE A 62 26.66 0.83 0.50
N ASP A 63 27.16 0.91 -0.72
CA ASP A 63 27.27 2.17 -1.45
C ASP A 63 25.90 2.63 -1.96
N ALA A 64 25.38 3.71 -1.36
CA ALA A 64 24.15 4.37 -1.73
C ALA A 64 24.37 5.62 -2.60
N SER A 65 25.59 5.86 -3.10
CA SER A 65 25.88 6.96 -4.01
C SER A 65 24.91 7.00 -5.18
N GLU A 66 24.58 8.21 -5.63
CA GLU A 66 23.58 8.43 -6.68
C GLU A 66 22.24 7.75 -6.38
N GLY A 67 21.87 7.70 -5.11
CA GLY A 67 20.64 7.06 -4.65
C GLY A 67 20.00 7.78 -3.48
N VAL A 68 18.77 7.36 -3.20
CA VAL A 68 17.97 7.81 -2.06
C VAL A 68 17.69 6.60 -1.18
N VAL A 69 18.10 6.70 0.08
CA VAL A 69 17.86 5.72 1.14
C VAL A 69 16.58 6.13 1.86
N ILE A 70 15.59 5.23 1.87
CA ILE A 70 14.28 5.44 2.50
C ILE A 70 13.95 4.27 3.44
N PRO A 71 13.02 4.45 4.40
CA PRO A 71 12.42 3.32 5.10
C PRO A 71 11.78 2.34 4.12
N GLY A 72 11.72 1.06 4.51
CA GLY A 72 10.95 0.06 3.80
C GLY A 72 9.51 0.51 3.58
N MET A 73 9.04 0.39 2.34
CA MET A 73 7.65 0.69 2.00
C MET A 73 6.73 -0.41 2.53
N MET A 74 5.57 0.01 3.04
CA MET A 74 4.57 -0.81 3.70
C MET A 74 3.36 -0.93 2.80
N ASP A 75 3.11 -2.15 2.36
CA ASP A 75 1.85 -2.51 1.74
C ASP A 75 0.84 -2.96 2.81
N THR A 76 -0.24 -2.20 2.96
CA THR A 76 -1.31 -2.49 3.91
C THR A 76 -2.50 -3.21 3.26
N HIS A 77 -2.49 -3.44 1.94
CA HIS A 77 -3.59 -4.09 1.24
C HIS A 77 -3.17 -4.68 -0.11
N GLN A 78 -3.01 -6.01 -0.15
CA GLN A 78 -2.74 -6.72 -1.41
C GLN A 78 -3.36 -8.12 -1.46
N HIS A 79 -3.72 -8.52 -2.68
CA HIS A 79 -4.14 -9.87 -3.02
C HIS A 79 -3.03 -10.60 -3.80
N VAL A 80 -1.99 -11.07 -3.10
CA VAL A 80 -0.76 -11.61 -3.73
C VAL A 80 -1.04 -12.75 -4.71
N SER A 81 -2.03 -13.61 -4.43
CA SER A 81 -2.41 -14.72 -5.31
C SER A 81 -2.99 -14.26 -6.66
N MET A 82 -3.54 -13.05 -6.74
CA MET A 82 -4.09 -12.48 -7.98
C MET A 82 -3.00 -12.03 -8.97
N SER A 83 -1.72 -12.06 -8.58
CA SER A 83 -0.61 -11.90 -9.53
C SER A 83 -0.64 -12.95 -10.65
N LEU A 84 -1.29 -14.10 -10.44
CA LEU A 84 -1.46 -15.16 -11.44
C LEU A 84 -2.54 -14.85 -12.48
N THR A 85 -3.35 -13.81 -12.27
CA THR A 85 -4.45 -13.41 -13.16
C THR A 85 -4.22 -12.06 -13.81
N TRP A 86 -2.97 -11.58 -13.83
CA TRP A 86 -2.62 -10.31 -14.46
C TRP A 86 -3.06 -10.24 -15.92
N GLY A 87 -3.63 -9.10 -16.29
CA GLY A 87 -4.16 -8.85 -17.63
C GLY A 87 -5.61 -9.31 -17.84
N ILE A 88 -6.24 -9.96 -16.86
CA ILE A 88 -7.66 -10.33 -16.97
C ILE A 88 -8.54 -9.28 -16.28
N GLY A 89 -9.61 -8.86 -16.95
CA GLY A 89 -10.58 -7.91 -16.40
C GLY A 89 -10.11 -6.45 -16.38
N VAL A 90 -9.11 -6.09 -17.20
CA VAL A 90 -8.51 -4.75 -17.20
C VAL A 90 -9.49 -3.62 -17.53
N ASP A 91 -10.50 -3.90 -18.36
CA ASP A 91 -11.53 -2.94 -18.80
C ASP A 91 -12.88 -3.14 -18.08
N GLN A 92 -12.86 -3.64 -16.84
CA GLN A 92 -14.06 -3.94 -16.07
C GLN A 92 -14.17 -3.04 -14.84
N HIS A 93 -15.36 -2.51 -14.60
CA HIS A 93 -15.70 -1.92 -13.31
C HIS A 93 -15.84 -3.01 -12.23
N LEU A 94 -15.75 -2.62 -10.95
CA LEU A 94 -15.70 -3.54 -9.81
C LEU A 94 -16.78 -4.62 -9.84
N TRP A 95 -18.04 -4.24 -10.08
CA TRP A 95 -19.15 -5.20 -10.06
C TRP A 95 -19.09 -6.24 -11.17
N HIS A 96 -18.68 -5.84 -12.38
CA HIS A 96 -18.47 -6.79 -13.47
C HIS A 96 -17.30 -7.72 -13.13
N PHE A 97 -16.19 -7.15 -12.64
CA PHE A 97 -15.03 -7.93 -12.24
C PHE A 97 -15.38 -8.96 -11.16
N LEU A 98 -16.04 -8.55 -10.08
CA LEU A 98 -16.41 -9.48 -9.02
C LEU A 98 -17.31 -10.59 -9.55
N SER A 99 -18.42 -10.26 -10.24
CA SER A 99 -19.42 -11.25 -10.61
C SER A 99 -18.99 -12.17 -11.77
N ASN A 100 -18.33 -11.63 -12.79
CA ASN A 100 -18.03 -12.35 -14.03
C ASN A 100 -16.59 -12.84 -14.12
N THR A 101 -15.70 -12.30 -13.29
CA THR A 101 -14.26 -12.57 -13.36
C THR A 101 -13.81 -13.27 -12.09
N TYR A 102 -13.76 -12.57 -10.96
CA TYR A 102 -13.24 -13.10 -9.70
C TYR A 102 -14.04 -14.30 -9.16
N LEU A 103 -15.36 -14.15 -9.01
CA LEU A 103 -16.21 -15.19 -8.41
C LEU A 103 -16.44 -16.39 -9.33
N ARG A 104 -16.24 -16.19 -10.63
CA ARG A 104 -16.26 -17.24 -11.64
C ARG A 104 -15.02 -18.15 -11.55
N TRP A 105 -13.93 -17.68 -10.94
CA TRP A 105 -12.67 -18.41 -10.82
C TRP A 105 -12.56 -19.29 -9.57
N LEU A 106 -13.37 -19.02 -8.54
CA LEU A 106 -13.40 -19.84 -7.34
C LEU A 106 -14.06 -21.19 -7.70
N PRO A 107 -13.33 -22.32 -7.64
CA PRO A 107 -13.80 -23.63 -8.11
C PRO A 107 -15.03 -24.18 -7.35
N SER A 108 -15.53 -23.45 -6.36
CA SER A 108 -16.50 -23.93 -5.38
C SER A 108 -17.50 -22.89 -4.88
N THR A 109 -17.66 -21.72 -5.53
CA THR A 109 -18.76 -20.81 -5.17
C THR A 109 -20.00 -21.09 -6.02
N SER A 110 -20.97 -21.76 -5.43
CA SER A 110 -22.35 -21.77 -5.92
C SER A 110 -22.99 -20.38 -5.82
N VAL A 111 -24.12 -20.15 -6.50
CA VAL A 111 -24.91 -18.93 -6.29
C VAL A 111 -25.39 -18.83 -4.83
N GLU A 112 -25.53 -19.97 -4.14
CA GLU A 112 -25.69 -20.04 -2.68
C GLU A 112 -24.45 -19.53 -1.92
N ASP A 113 -23.23 -19.83 -2.33
CA ASP A 113 -22.00 -19.34 -1.66
C ASP A 113 -21.74 -17.85 -1.94
N LEU A 114 -22.27 -17.31 -3.04
CA LEU A 114 -22.37 -15.86 -3.26
C LEU A 114 -23.33 -15.19 -2.26
N LYS A 115 -24.30 -15.92 -1.69
CA LYS A 115 -25.09 -15.45 -0.54
C LYS A 115 -24.25 -15.40 0.75
N GLY A 116 -23.06 -16.00 0.77
CA GLY A 116 -22.08 -15.91 1.85
C GLY A 116 -21.13 -14.71 1.76
N LEU A 117 -20.99 -14.08 0.57
CA LEU A 117 -20.32 -12.78 0.38
C LEU A 117 -21.17 -11.59 0.87
N LYS A 118 -22.08 -11.85 1.80
CA LYS A 118 -23.08 -10.93 2.34
C LYS A 118 -22.52 -9.77 3.17
N GLU A 119 -21.21 -9.69 3.38
CA GLU A 119 -20.68 -9.11 4.62
C GLU A 119 -19.77 -7.89 4.52
N SER A 120 -19.46 -7.33 3.34
CA SER A 120 -18.57 -6.15 3.28
C SER A 120 -19.27 -4.92 2.69
N GLY A 121 -19.88 -4.13 3.57
CA GLY A 121 -20.25 -2.75 3.29
C GLY A 121 -20.00 -1.92 4.55
N ILE A 122 -19.35 -0.77 4.41
CA ILE A 122 -18.93 0.06 5.56
C ILE A 122 -20.06 0.91 6.16
N ARG A 123 -21.28 0.84 5.64
CA ARG A 123 -22.39 1.69 6.08
C ARG A 123 -23.15 1.17 7.31
N ALA A 124 -22.57 0.25 8.10
CA ALA A 124 -23.27 -0.43 9.20
C ALA A 124 -22.60 -0.40 10.58
N PHE A 125 -21.40 0.15 10.73
CA PHE A 125 -20.51 -0.33 11.80
C PHE A 125 -20.29 0.63 12.97
N PHE A 126 -21.26 1.45 13.38
CA PHE A 126 -21.06 2.35 14.53
C PHE A 126 -20.70 1.63 15.85
N GLY A 127 -21.05 0.34 16.00
CA GLY A 127 -20.64 -0.51 17.13
C GLY A 127 -19.38 -1.36 16.93
N PHE A 128 -18.78 -1.36 15.72
CA PHE A 128 -17.62 -2.20 15.36
C PHE A 128 -16.44 -1.37 14.82
N MET A 129 -16.42 -0.04 15.02
CA MET A 129 -15.25 0.75 14.67
C MET A 129 -14.24 0.71 15.81
N HIS A 130 -13.06 0.16 15.55
CA HIS A 130 -12.01 -0.02 16.55
C HIS A 130 -10.66 0.57 16.10
N PRO A 131 -9.78 0.93 17.04
CA PRO A 131 -8.47 1.51 16.71
C PRO A 131 -7.54 0.64 15.86
N GLY A 132 -7.77 -0.67 15.79
CA GLY A 132 -6.99 -1.61 14.98
C GLY A 132 -7.53 -1.86 13.57
N HIS A 133 -8.60 -1.18 13.15
CA HIS A 133 -9.20 -1.40 11.84
C HIS A 133 -8.50 -0.59 10.74
N VAL A 134 -8.14 -1.29 9.67
CA VAL A 134 -7.70 -0.69 8.40
C VAL A 134 -8.82 -0.84 7.38
N TYR A 135 -9.42 0.28 7.03
CA TYR A 135 -10.55 0.42 6.12
C TYR A 135 -10.03 0.54 4.68
N ILE A 136 -10.30 -0.48 3.86
CA ILE A 136 -9.75 -0.60 2.52
C ILE A 136 -10.61 0.14 1.49
N HIS A 137 -9.98 0.79 0.50
CA HIS A 137 -10.58 1.60 -0.54
C HIS A 137 -11.23 2.87 0.00
N ASN A 138 -12.40 2.75 0.64
CA ASN A 138 -13.11 3.85 1.31
C ASN A 138 -13.07 5.16 0.52
N THR A 139 -13.39 5.03 -0.76
CA THR A 139 -13.50 6.12 -1.71
C THR A 139 -14.82 6.87 -1.49
N ASN A 140 -14.83 8.16 -1.83
CA ASN A 140 -16.02 9.03 -1.74
C ASN A 140 -16.65 9.12 -0.32
N LEU A 141 -15.84 9.03 0.74
CA LEU A 141 -16.34 9.28 2.10
C LEU A 141 -16.74 10.75 2.26
N THR A 142 -17.81 10.96 3.03
CA THR A 142 -18.19 12.27 3.54
C THR A 142 -17.30 12.68 4.72
N ASP A 143 -17.23 13.99 5.00
CA ASP A 143 -16.51 14.51 6.18
C ASP A 143 -17.00 13.88 7.49
N HIS A 144 -18.30 13.60 7.58
CA HIS A 144 -18.88 12.90 8.72
C HIS A 144 -18.33 11.48 8.85
N GLU A 145 -18.34 10.68 7.78
CA GLU A 145 -17.79 9.31 7.79
C GLU A 145 -16.28 9.28 8.08
N MET A 146 -15.52 10.25 7.55
CA MET A 146 -14.11 10.42 7.91
C MET A 146 -13.93 10.72 9.40
N GLY A 147 -14.73 11.64 9.95
CA GLY A 147 -14.70 11.98 11.37
C GLY A 147 -14.98 10.78 12.28
N LEU A 148 -15.83 9.86 11.84
CA LEU A 148 -16.15 8.63 12.56
C LEU A 148 -14.97 7.64 12.55
N ILE A 149 -14.31 7.46 11.41
CA ILE A 149 -13.08 6.64 11.30
C ILE A 149 -11.97 7.24 12.17
N ALA A 150 -11.80 8.56 12.14
CA ALA A 150 -10.81 9.24 12.96
C ALA A 150 -11.10 9.06 14.46
N LYS A 151 -12.36 9.25 14.89
CA LYS A 151 -12.78 9.09 16.29
C LYS A 151 -12.60 7.66 16.81
N SER A 152 -12.78 6.65 15.95
CA SER A 152 -12.56 5.26 16.32
C SER A 152 -11.07 4.89 16.43
N GLY A 153 -10.16 5.76 16.01
CA GLY A 153 -8.76 5.44 15.83
C GLY A 153 -8.48 4.55 14.61
N GLY A 154 -9.45 4.38 13.72
CA GLY A 154 -9.30 3.62 12.47
C GLY A 154 -8.29 4.24 11.50
N LYS A 155 -7.96 3.50 10.46
CA LYS A 155 -6.97 3.87 9.43
C LYS A 155 -7.54 3.56 8.05
N ILE A 156 -7.14 4.29 7.03
CA ILE A 156 -7.63 4.09 5.66
C ILE A 156 -6.47 3.63 4.78
N ALA A 157 -6.67 2.55 4.04
CA ALA A 157 -5.74 2.09 3.01
C ALA A 157 -6.36 2.32 1.64
N LEU A 158 -5.67 3.13 0.83
CA LEU A 158 -6.08 3.49 -0.52
C LEU A 158 -5.32 2.64 -1.54
N SER A 159 -5.97 2.38 -2.66
CA SER A 159 -5.42 1.62 -3.76
C SER A 159 -5.76 2.33 -5.05
N ALA A 160 -5.19 3.52 -5.23
CA ALA A 160 -5.50 4.48 -6.29
C ALA A 160 -5.64 3.86 -7.69
N ASP A 161 -4.79 2.87 -8.00
CA ASP A 161 -4.82 2.13 -9.25
C ASP A 161 -6.16 1.41 -9.43
N ALA A 162 -6.49 0.50 -8.50
CA ALA A 162 -7.77 -0.21 -8.51
C ALA A 162 -8.97 0.74 -8.32
N ASP A 163 -8.85 1.75 -7.45
CA ASP A 163 -9.93 2.66 -7.10
C ASP A 163 -10.43 3.44 -8.32
N VAL A 164 -9.49 3.99 -9.10
CA VAL A 164 -9.78 4.73 -10.32
C VAL A 164 -10.10 3.78 -11.48
N GLN A 165 -9.31 2.72 -11.69
CA GLN A 165 -9.50 1.78 -12.79
C GLN A 165 -10.87 1.09 -12.73
N MET A 166 -11.28 0.63 -11.55
CA MET A 166 -12.50 -0.16 -11.39
C MET A 166 -13.74 0.71 -11.12
N GLY A 167 -13.62 2.03 -11.20
CA GLY A 167 -14.71 2.98 -10.99
C GLY A 167 -15.24 3.00 -9.56
N MET A 168 -14.39 2.73 -8.57
CA MET A 168 -14.77 2.72 -7.15
C MET A 168 -14.82 4.13 -6.57
N GLY A 169 -14.11 5.08 -7.17
CA GLY A 169 -14.24 6.50 -6.86
C GLY A 169 -12.91 7.18 -6.63
N TYR A 170 -12.96 8.29 -5.89
CA TYR A 170 -11.80 9.09 -5.56
C TYR A 170 -11.44 9.00 -4.07
N PRO A 171 -10.17 9.20 -3.75
CA PRO A 171 -9.72 9.37 -2.37
C PRO A 171 -10.48 10.50 -1.66
N PRO A 172 -10.70 10.39 -0.34
CA PRO A 172 -11.23 11.49 0.45
C PRO A 172 -10.26 12.69 0.50
N SER A 173 -10.79 13.87 0.82
CA SER A 173 -10.04 15.14 0.82
C SER A 173 -8.93 15.22 1.86
N ASP A 174 -8.99 14.45 2.96
CA ASP A 174 -7.93 14.37 3.97
C ASP A 174 -7.18 13.02 3.86
N LEU A 175 -5.97 13.08 3.30
CA LEU A 175 -5.08 11.93 3.13
C LEU A 175 -4.05 11.76 4.25
N LEU A 176 -4.05 12.61 5.27
CA LEU A 176 -2.98 12.64 6.27
C LEU A 176 -2.85 11.32 7.05
N SER A 177 -3.93 10.58 7.21
CA SER A 177 -3.96 9.26 7.85
C SER A 177 -4.01 8.09 6.87
N SER A 178 -3.91 8.34 5.56
CA SER A 178 -4.02 7.31 4.54
C SER A 178 -2.71 6.54 4.35
N THR A 179 -2.84 5.29 3.91
CA THR A 179 -1.74 4.45 3.44
C THR A 179 -1.93 4.12 1.97
N VAL A 180 -0.83 3.90 1.26
CA VAL A 180 -0.86 3.58 -0.18
C VAL A 180 0.07 2.41 -0.46
N TYR A 181 -0.41 1.48 -1.28
CA TYR A 181 0.34 0.31 -1.76
C TYR A 181 1.33 0.67 -2.87
N ASP A 182 2.60 0.26 -2.77
CA ASP A 182 3.64 0.28 -3.83
C ASP A 182 3.83 1.61 -4.60
N ARG A 183 5.04 1.86 -5.09
CA ARG A 183 5.36 3.15 -5.74
C ARG A 183 4.47 3.55 -6.91
N PRO A 184 4.11 2.65 -7.86
CA PRO A 184 3.22 3.04 -8.95
C PRO A 184 1.92 3.65 -8.43
N SER A 185 1.36 3.10 -7.34
CA SER A 185 0.16 3.63 -6.72
C SER A 185 0.42 4.87 -5.86
N ILE A 186 1.59 5.05 -5.23
CA ILE A 186 1.94 6.33 -4.56
C ILE A 186 1.91 7.47 -5.58
N ARG A 187 2.58 7.29 -6.72
CA ARG A 187 2.63 8.31 -7.77
C ARG A 187 1.24 8.62 -8.29
N LEU A 188 0.45 7.58 -8.58
CA LEU A 188 -0.92 7.74 -9.06
C LEU A 188 -1.80 8.45 -8.03
N GLN A 189 -1.79 8.00 -6.77
CA GLN A 189 -2.52 8.62 -5.66
C GLN A 189 -2.18 10.11 -5.54
N LEU A 190 -0.88 10.45 -5.55
CA LEU A 190 -0.43 11.84 -5.44
C LEU A 190 -0.92 12.69 -6.60
N GLN A 191 -0.90 12.16 -7.84
CA GLN A 191 -1.41 12.91 -8.99
C GLN A 191 -2.94 13.04 -8.97
N VAL A 192 -3.66 11.99 -8.56
CA VAL A 192 -5.11 12.02 -8.40
C VAL A 192 -5.49 13.09 -7.39
N GLN A 193 -4.87 13.10 -6.21
CA GLN A 193 -5.16 14.09 -5.17
C GLN A 193 -4.89 15.51 -5.65
N ARG A 194 -3.73 15.78 -6.24
CA ARG A 194 -3.41 17.10 -6.80
C ARG A 194 -4.40 17.54 -7.88
N GLY A 195 -4.86 16.59 -8.70
CA GLY A 195 -5.91 16.84 -9.69
C GLY A 195 -7.25 17.25 -9.05
N LEU A 196 -7.62 16.63 -7.92
CA LEU A 196 -8.81 16.97 -7.15
C LEU A 196 -8.69 18.34 -6.48
N ASP A 197 -7.56 18.61 -5.82
CA ASP A 197 -7.29 19.89 -5.14
C ASP A 197 -7.39 21.07 -6.13
N HIS A 198 -6.90 20.87 -7.36
CA HIS A 198 -6.89 21.90 -8.40
C HIS A 198 -8.15 21.92 -9.27
N ASN A 199 -9.11 21.02 -9.04
CA ASN A 199 -10.27 20.84 -9.91
C ASN A 199 -11.12 22.11 -10.04
N ALA A 200 -11.28 22.87 -8.95
CA ALA A 200 -12.01 24.13 -8.96
C ALA A 200 -11.34 25.18 -9.88
N GLU A 201 -10.02 25.33 -9.78
CA GLU A 201 -9.24 26.24 -10.62
C GLU A 201 -9.25 25.80 -12.09
N HIS A 202 -9.07 24.50 -12.35
CA HIS A 202 -9.14 23.94 -13.69
C HIS A 202 -10.51 24.15 -14.34
N LYS A 203 -11.62 23.95 -13.61
CA LYS A 203 -12.99 24.25 -14.08
C LYS A 203 -13.17 25.73 -14.39
N ALA A 204 -12.52 26.60 -13.63
CA ALA A 204 -12.51 28.03 -13.88
C ALA A 204 -11.50 28.48 -14.95
N ARG A 205 -10.78 27.53 -15.57
CA ARG A 205 -9.71 27.75 -16.56
C ARG A 205 -8.58 28.65 -16.04
N ARG A 206 -8.24 28.51 -14.76
CA ARG A 206 -7.13 29.19 -14.11
C ARG A 206 -6.00 28.20 -13.80
N PRO A 207 -4.73 28.65 -13.82
CA PRO A 207 -3.63 27.82 -13.34
C PRO A 207 -3.73 27.64 -11.82
N ALA A 208 -3.43 26.44 -11.34
CA ALA A 208 -3.21 26.21 -9.92
C ALA A 208 -1.90 26.90 -9.49
N LEU A 209 -1.95 27.66 -8.39
CA LEU A 209 -0.80 28.42 -7.86
C LEU A 209 -0.19 27.81 -6.60
N LYS A 210 -0.75 26.70 -6.13
CA LYS A 210 -0.32 25.98 -4.93
C LYS A 210 -0.24 24.49 -5.25
N MET A 211 0.58 23.78 -4.50
CA MET A 211 0.62 22.32 -4.47
C MET A 211 0.52 21.89 -3.01
N ASP A 212 -0.61 21.32 -2.60
CA ASP A 212 -0.85 20.99 -1.19
C ASP A 212 -0.06 19.77 -0.74
N PHE A 213 -0.02 18.72 -1.56
CA PHE A 213 0.73 17.49 -1.29
C PHE A 213 2.01 17.38 -2.12
N THR A 214 3.09 16.99 -1.47
CA THR A 214 4.45 16.86 -2.00
C THR A 214 4.82 15.40 -2.25
N ALA A 215 5.98 15.17 -2.89
CA ALA A 215 6.54 13.83 -3.01
C ALA A 215 6.93 13.24 -1.63
N ARG A 216 7.26 14.09 -0.63
CA ARG A 216 7.53 13.62 0.73
C ARG A 216 6.28 13.04 1.37
N ASP A 217 5.12 13.68 1.16
CA ASP A 217 3.84 13.18 1.66
C ASP A 217 3.51 11.80 1.09
N GLY A 218 3.77 11.60 -0.22
CA GLY A 218 3.64 10.29 -0.86
C GLY A 218 4.49 9.21 -0.20
N LEU A 219 5.75 9.50 0.16
CA LEU A 219 6.58 8.55 0.90
C LEU A 219 6.06 8.29 2.30
N ILE A 220 5.58 9.33 3.01
CA ILE A 220 4.99 9.19 4.34
C ILE A 220 3.78 8.24 4.31
N TRP A 221 2.90 8.37 3.31
CA TRP A 221 1.75 7.47 3.13
C TRP A 221 2.19 6.01 3.00
N ALA A 222 3.25 5.75 2.24
CA ALA A 222 3.74 4.39 1.98
C ALA A 222 4.72 3.85 3.02
N THR A 223 5.10 4.61 4.04
CA THR A 223 6.09 4.17 5.05
C THR A 223 5.52 4.35 6.45
N ARG A 224 5.69 5.55 7.02
CA ARG A 224 5.28 5.91 8.38
C ARG A 224 3.80 5.65 8.63
N ASN A 225 2.93 6.04 7.70
CA ASN A 225 1.49 5.81 7.84
C ASN A 225 1.15 4.33 7.71
N GLY A 226 1.81 3.61 6.79
CA GLY A 226 1.67 2.16 6.64
C GLY A 226 2.01 1.41 7.93
N ALA A 227 3.17 1.74 8.53
CA ALA A 227 3.60 1.17 9.80
C ALA A 227 2.60 1.46 10.92
N LYS A 228 2.13 2.71 11.02
CA LYS A 228 1.09 3.11 11.98
C LYS A 228 -0.25 2.41 11.75
N ALA A 229 -0.60 2.13 10.49
CA ALA A 229 -1.86 1.47 10.18
C ALA A 229 -1.91 0.03 10.65
N VAL A 230 -0.76 -0.64 10.72
CA VAL A 230 -0.64 -2.02 11.19
C VAL A 230 -0.09 -2.14 12.63
N GLY A 231 0.02 -1.03 13.36
CA GLY A 231 0.48 -1.00 14.76
C GLY A 231 1.98 -1.33 14.93
N MET A 232 2.81 -0.97 13.94
CA MET A 232 4.25 -1.20 13.93
C MET A 232 5.07 0.10 13.91
N GLU A 233 4.46 1.26 14.16
CA GLU A 233 5.11 2.57 14.11
C GLU A 233 6.30 2.70 15.06
N ASP A 234 6.31 1.99 16.18
CA ASP A 234 7.42 2.00 17.14
C ASP A 234 8.62 1.18 16.64
N LYS A 235 8.40 0.31 15.65
CA LYS A 235 9.40 -0.66 15.16
C LYS A 235 9.95 -0.31 13.78
N ILE A 236 9.13 0.24 12.87
CA ILE A 236 9.48 0.50 11.47
C ILE A 236 8.85 1.81 10.95
N GLY A 237 8.94 2.06 9.65
CA GLY A 237 8.29 3.19 8.97
C GLY A 237 9.10 4.50 8.96
N THR A 238 10.21 4.58 9.70
CA THR A 238 11.19 5.67 9.66
C THR A 238 12.60 5.11 9.84
N LEU A 239 13.63 5.82 9.36
CA LEU A 239 15.03 5.50 9.66
C LEU A 239 15.41 6.21 10.96
N THR A 240 15.02 5.63 12.08
CA THR A 240 15.27 6.16 13.43
C THR A 240 16.13 5.17 14.22
N PRO A 241 17.20 5.62 14.92
CA PRO A 241 17.95 4.75 15.82
C PRO A 241 17.05 4.00 16.80
N GLY A 242 17.28 2.70 16.97
CA GLY A 242 16.48 1.79 17.79
C GLY A 242 15.38 1.03 17.05
N LYS A 243 14.98 1.49 15.85
CA LYS A 243 14.01 0.78 15.00
C LYS A 243 14.64 -0.39 14.24
N ARG A 244 13.80 -1.29 13.73
CA ARG A 244 14.23 -2.39 12.85
C ARG A 244 14.75 -1.85 11.53
N ALA A 245 15.74 -2.54 10.97
CA ALA A 245 16.37 -2.18 9.71
C ALA A 245 15.54 -2.67 8.50
N ASP A 246 14.48 -1.92 8.21
CA ASP A 246 13.71 -2.01 6.96
C ASP A 246 14.13 -0.86 6.07
N ILE A 247 14.94 -1.14 5.05
CA ILE A 247 15.64 -0.12 4.26
C ILE A 247 15.53 -0.43 2.78
N VAL A 248 15.24 0.60 1.99
CA VAL A 248 15.23 0.53 0.53
C VAL A 248 16.17 1.60 -0.03
N ILE A 249 16.96 1.24 -1.04
CA ILE A 249 17.78 2.19 -1.81
C ILE A 249 17.22 2.27 -3.23
N LEU A 250 16.90 3.48 -3.66
CA LEU A 250 16.48 3.80 -5.02
C LEU A 250 17.62 4.51 -5.73
N THR A 251 18.16 3.91 -6.78
CA THR A 251 19.33 4.45 -7.49
C THR A 251 18.95 5.17 -8.77
N SER A 252 19.68 6.24 -9.10
CA SER A 252 19.69 6.84 -10.43
C SER A 252 20.84 6.37 -11.31
N LYS A 253 21.70 5.43 -10.86
CA LYS A 253 22.81 4.87 -11.65
C LYS A 253 22.38 4.26 -12.99
N ARG A 254 21.11 3.85 -13.09
CA ARG A 254 20.50 3.26 -14.29
C ARG A 254 19.75 4.30 -15.16
N CYS A 255 19.68 5.54 -14.71
CA CYS A 255 19.04 6.64 -15.44
C CYS A 255 20.05 7.38 -16.33
N LEU A 256 19.55 8.13 -17.32
CA LEU A 256 20.39 8.96 -18.18
C LEU A 256 21.08 10.11 -17.42
N SER A 257 20.48 10.58 -16.34
CA SER A 257 20.99 11.69 -15.51
C SER A 257 20.71 11.43 -14.03
N GLY A 258 21.48 12.09 -13.16
CA GLY A 258 21.28 12.08 -11.72
C GLY A 258 20.03 12.83 -11.28
N SER A 259 19.78 12.84 -9.98
CA SER A 259 18.63 13.50 -9.38
C SER A 259 18.94 14.91 -8.86
N ALA A 260 18.05 15.87 -9.14
CA ALA A 260 18.02 17.17 -8.48
C ALA A 260 17.11 17.20 -7.23
N ASN A 261 16.23 16.21 -7.07
CA ASN A 261 15.30 16.13 -5.95
C ASN A 261 15.10 14.67 -5.53
N PRO A 262 15.61 14.25 -4.36
CA PRO A 262 15.58 12.87 -3.92
C PRO A 262 14.16 12.33 -3.76
N PHE A 263 13.23 13.12 -3.21
CA PHE A 263 11.83 12.74 -3.08
C PHE A 263 11.15 12.62 -4.45
N GLY A 264 11.47 13.56 -5.36
CA GLY A 264 11.04 13.51 -6.75
C GLY A 264 11.56 12.26 -7.46
N THR A 265 12.80 11.84 -7.21
CA THR A 265 13.32 10.57 -7.74
C THR A 265 12.55 9.40 -7.16
N ALA A 266 12.42 9.33 -5.84
CA ALA A 266 11.80 8.22 -5.16
C ALA A 266 10.35 7.99 -5.58
N VAL A 267 9.56 9.06 -5.77
CA VAL A 267 8.11 8.96 -6.06
C VAL A 267 7.78 9.15 -7.53
N MET A 268 8.42 10.10 -8.23
CA MET A 268 7.95 10.53 -9.56
C MET A 268 8.66 9.83 -10.71
N HIS A 269 9.92 9.41 -10.53
CA HIS A 269 10.77 8.93 -11.63
C HIS A 269 11.17 7.47 -11.50
N SER A 270 11.50 7.00 -10.30
CA SER A 270 11.99 5.63 -10.11
C SER A 270 10.91 4.58 -10.41
N THR A 271 11.32 3.53 -11.09
CA THR A 271 10.56 2.33 -11.41
C THR A 271 11.03 1.15 -10.54
N PRO A 272 10.31 0.01 -10.49
CA PRO A 272 10.80 -1.19 -9.80
C PRO A 272 12.22 -1.65 -10.21
N ALA A 273 12.67 -1.31 -11.43
CA ALA A 273 14.03 -1.59 -11.89
C ALA A 273 15.11 -0.73 -11.19
N ASP A 274 14.73 0.41 -10.64
CA ASP A 274 15.62 1.35 -9.97
C ASP A 274 15.78 1.06 -8.47
N VAL A 275 15.01 0.09 -7.93
CA VAL A 275 15.27 -0.43 -6.58
C VAL A 275 16.57 -1.20 -6.60
N ASP A 276 17.60 -0.70 -5.94
CA ASP A 276 18.93 -1.31 -5.97
C ASP A 276 19.14 -2.29 -4.82
N PHE A 277 18.76 -1.85 -3.62
CA PHE A 277 18.93 -2.59 -2.39
C PHE A 277 17.64 -2.65 -1.59
N VAL A 278 17.39 -3.79 -0.96
CA VAL A 278 16.27 -3.98 -0.03
C VAL A 278 16.77 -4.80 1.15
N MET A 279 16.55 -4.28 2.35
CA MET A 279 16.76 -4.96 3.62
C MET A 279 15.44 -5.00 4.39
N VAL A 280 15.12 -6.15 4.97
CA VAL A 280 13.93 -6.37 5.81
C VAL A 280 14.40 -7.01 7.12
N ASP A 281 14.13 -6.35 8.24
CA ASP A 281 14.58 -6.75 9.58
C ASP A 281 16.08 -7.13 9.61
N GLY A 282 16.94 -6.30 9.01
CA GLY A 282 18.40 -6.55 8.92
C GLY A 282 18.83 -7.56 7.86
N LYS A 283 17.91 -8.31 7.25
CA LYS A 283 18.22 -9.29 6.22
C LYS A 283 18.23 -8.65 4.83
N VAL A 284 19.32 -8.82 4.09
CA VAL A 284 19.41 -8.37 2.70
C VAL A 284 18.55 -9.28 1.80
N MET A 285 17.56 -8.68 1.15
CA MET A 285 16.61 -9.34 0.25
C MET A 285 16.88 -9.03 -1.23
N LYS A 286 17.48 -7.87 -1.50
CA LYS A 286 17.87 -7.42 -2.84
C LYS A 286 19.19 -6.65 -2.76
N ARG A 287 20.08 -6.85 -3.73
CA ARG A 287 21.36 -6.15 -3.88
C ARG A 287 21.71 -5.98 -5.35
N ASP A 288 22.26 -4.82 -5.71
CA ASP A 288 22.65 -4.46 -7.08
C ASP A 288 21.52 -4.71 -8.10
N GLY A 289 20.27 -4.47 -7.71
CA GLY A 289 19.11 -4.73 -8.57
C GLY A 289 18.63 -6.18 -8.63
N HIS A 290 19.27 -7.13 -7.93
CA HIS A 290 18.98 -8.57 -7.97
C HIS A 290 18.49 -9.12 -6.63
N PHE A 291 17.52 -10.05 -6.66
CA PHE A 291 17.06 -10.72 -5.45
C PHE A 291 18.14 -11.66 -4.89
N VAL A 292 18.26 -11.70 -3.56
CA VAL A 292 19.17 -12.57 -2.83
C VAL A 292 18.44 -13.85 -2.45
N ASN A 293 19.02 -15.02 -2.73
CA ASN A 293 18.48 -16.35 -2.37
C ASN A 293 17.06 -16.65 -2.92
N VAL A 294 16.72 -16.11 -4.10
CA VAL A 294 15.43 -16.35 -4.77
C VAL A 294 15.66 -16.87 -6.20
N ASP A 295 15.13 -18.06 -6.51
CA ASP A 295 15.13 -18.62 -7.87
C ASP A 295 14.00 -17.99 -8.71
N VAL A 296 14.27 -16.80 -9.24
CA VAL A 296 13.32 -16.04 -10.08
C VAL A 296 12.91 -16.83 -11.33
N PRO A 297 13.80 -17.50 -12.09
CA PRO A 297 13.39 -18.36 -13.20
C PRO A 297 12.38 -19.45 -12.81
N ALA A 298 12.60 -20.17 -11.71
CA ALA A 298 11.67 -21.20 -11.26
C ALA A 298 10.32 -20.63 -10.83
N ILE A 299 10.31 -19.48 -10.13
CA ILE A 299 9.07 -18.79 -9.76
C ILE A 299 8.30 -18.35 -11.00
N ARG A 300 8.98 -17.75 -11.98
CA ARG A 300 8.36 -17.36 -13.26
C ARG A 300 7.78 -18.55 -14.01
N LYS A 301 8.46 -19.70 -14.01
CA LYS A 301 7.94 -20.94 -14.59
C LYS A 301 6.63 -21.36 -13.92
N LYS A 302 6.62 -21.47 -12.59
CA LYS A 302 5.42 -21.83 -11.81
C LYS A 302 4.27 -20.84 -12.00
N ALA A 303 4.55 -19.54 -12.06
CA ALA A 303 3.54 -18.52 -12.29
C ALA A 303 2.87 -18.67 -13.67
N ARG A 304 3.65 -18.94 -14.72
CA ARG A 304 3.13 -19.19 -16.07
C ARG A 304 2.30 -20.46 -16.15
N GLU A 305 2.75 -21.55 -15.52
CA GLU A 305 1.97 -22.79 -15.41
C GLU A 305 0.65 -22.56 -14.66
N GLY A 306 0.69 -21.73 -13.61
CA GLY A 306 -0.50 -21.30 -12.86
C GLY A 306 -1.51 -20.54 -13.73
N LEU A 307 -1.05 -19.53 -14.47
CA LEU A 307 -1.88 -18.79 -15.42
C LEU A 307 -2.48 -19.70 -16.49
N GLN A 308 -1.68 -20.61 -17.08
CA GLN A 308 -2.17 -21.54 -18.09
C GLN A 308 -3.31 -22.43 -17.57
N ARG A 309 -3.19 -22.93 -16.33
CA ARG A 309 -4.25 -23.71 -15.68
C ARG A 309 -5.51 -22.86 -15.45
N ILE A 310 -5.36 -21.60 -15.04
CA ILE A 310 -6.50 -20.68 -14.87
C ILE A 310 -7.21 -20.45 -16.20
N LEU A 311 -6.47 -20.19 -17.27
CA LEU A 311 -7.03 -19.99 -18.62
C LEU A 311 -7.75 -21.24 -19.15
N GLU A 312 -7.24 -22.45 -18.84
CA GLU A 312 -7.93 -23.69 -19.23
C GLU A 312 -9.24 -23.87 -18.46
N ASN A 313 -9.23 -23.64 -17.15
CA ASN A 313 -10.43 -23.71 -16.32
C ASN A 313 -11.49 -22.68 -16.74
N LEU A 314 -11.07 -21.52 -17.25
CA LEU A 314 -11.98 -20.49 -17.74
C LEU A 314 -12.82 -20.92 -18.95
N LYS A 315 -12.34 -21.87 -19.76
CA LYS A 315 -13.09 -22.37 -20.93
C LYS A 315 -14.37 -23.11 -20.54
N THR A 316 -14.38 -23.74 -19.37
CA THR A 316 -15.53 -24.48 -18.84
C THR A 316 -16.27 -23.71 -17.75
N ALA A 317 -15.85 -22.48 -17.47
CA ALA A 317 -16.49 -21.65 -16.46
C ALA A 317 -17.87 -21.20 -16.92
N ARG A 318 -18.77 -20.99 -15.95
CA ARG A 318 -20.19 -20.61 -16.17
C ARG A 318 -20.32 -19.39 -17.10
N PRO A 319 -21.41 -19.25 -17.87
CA PRO A 319 -21.63 -18.06 -18.68
C PRO A 319 -21.58 -16.77 -17.86
N GLU A 320 -21.15 -15.68 -18.48
CA GLU A 320 -21.15 -14.35 -17.84
C GLU A 320 -22.58 -13.88 -17.56
N LEU A 321 -22.74 -13.15 -16.46
CA LEU A 321 -23.98 -12.43 -16.19
C LEU A 321 -24.14 -11.29 -17.20
N THR A 322 -25.37 -11.09 -17.65
CA THR A 322 -25.76 -9.90 -18.41
C THR A 322 -25.67 -8.65 -17.54
N GLN A 323 -25.69 -7.46 -18.14
CA GLN A 323 -25.73 -6.19 -17.41
C GLN A 323 -26.86 -6.17 -16.34
N ALA A 324 -28.07 -6.61 -16.70
CA ALA A 324 -29.18 -6.73 -15.76
C ALA A 324 -28.90 -7.74 -14.63
N GLY A 325 -28.17 -8.81 -14.93
CA GLY A 325 -27.70 -9.78 -13.93
C GLY A 325 -26.70 -9.18 -12.95
N ILE A 326 -25.76 -8.36 -13.44
CA ILE A 326 -24.78 -7.63 -12.61
C ILE A 326 -25.49 -6.62 -11.70
N GLU A 327 -26.44 -5.85 -12.25
CA GLU A 327 -27.24 -4.90 -11.47
C GLU A 327 -28.06 -5.59 -10.38
N ASN A 328 -28.64 -6.76 -10.68
CA ASN A 328 -29.35 -7.55 -9.69
C ASN A 328 -28.41 -8.11 -8.61
N PHE A 329 -27.23 -8.60 -9.01
CA PHE A 329 -26.18 -9.03 -8.08
C PHE A 329 -25.80 -7.91 -7.10
N PHE A 330 -25.60 -6.69 -7.62
CA PHE A 330 -25.33 -5.51 -6.79
C PHE A 330 -26.47 -5.19 -5.82
N ARG A 331 -27.72 -5.12 -6.31
CA ARG A 331 -28.91 -4.85 -5.46
C ARG A 331 -29.10 -5.90 -4.37
N MET A 332 -28.80 -7.18 -4.66
CA MET A 332 -28.84 -8.26 -3.67
C MET A 332 -27.80 -8.06 -2.56
N GLY A 333 -26.58 -7.61 -2.92
CA GLY A 333 -25.55 -7.22 -1.96
C GLY A 333 -26.04 -6.08 -1.06
N GLU A 334 -26.58 -5.01 -1.66
CA GLU A 334 -27.07 -3.85 -0.92
C GLU A 334 -28.23 -4.18 0.04
N LYS A 335 -29.21 -4.97 -0.43
CA LYS A 335 -30.35 -5.40 0.40
C LYS A 335 -29.91 -6.25 1.59
N SER A 336 -28.92 -7.13 1.37
CA SER A 336 -28.40 -7.98 2.44
C SER A 336 -27.61 -7.17 3.47
N HIS A 337 -26.82 -6.19 3.01
CA HIS A 337 -26.14 -5.25 3.89
C HIS A 337 -27.14 -4.54 4.81
N ARG A 338 -28.21 -3.94 4.26
CA ARG A 338 -29.26 -3.26 5.04
C ARG A 338 -29.94 -4.16 6.08
N ALA A 339 -30.20 -5.42 5.74
CA ALA A 339 -30.82 -6.38 6.66
C ALA A 339 -29.91 -6.73 7.84
N ASN A 340 -28.62 -6.98 7.57
CA ASN A 340 -27.62 -7.28 8.61
C ASN A 340 -27.41 -6.08 9.55
N VAL A 341 -27.44 -4.85 9.00
CA VAL A 341 -27.40 -3.61 9.80
C VAL A 341 -28.58 -3.60 10.77
N ALA A 342 -29.79 -3.79 10.26
CA ALA A 342 -31.00 -3.76 11.07
C ALA A 342 -30.99 -4.82 12.18
N GLU A 343 -30.51 -6.03 11.88
CA GLU A 343 -30.39 -7.13 12.85
C GLU A 343 -29.36 -6.83 13.95
N ALA A 344 -28.21 -6.23 13.61
CA ALA A 344 -27.21 -5.79 14.59
C ALA A 344 -27.74 -4.73 15.57
N TYR A 345 -28.64 -3.85 15.13
CA TYR A 345 -29.31 -2.87 16.00
C TYR A 345 -30.42 -3.48 16.87
N VAL A 346 -31.03 -4.59 16.45
CA VAL A 346 -32.09 -5.28 17.23
C VAL A 346 -31.52 -6.12 18.37
N HIS A 347 -30.28 -6.60 18.26
CA HIS A 347 -29.64 -7.50 19.23
C HIS A 347 -28.65 -6.84 20.20
N GLY A 348 -28.73 -5.53 20.41
CA GLY A 348 -28.17 -4.88 21.61
C GLY A 348 -26.83 -4.14 21.46
N ALA A 349 -26.50 -3.62 20.27
CA ALA A 349 -25.53 -2.52 20.21
C ALA A 349 -26.17 -1.27 20.85
N GLU A 350 -25.52 -0.66 21.85
CA GLU A 350 -26.01 0.58 22.47
C GLU A 350 -26.26 1.64 21.39
N VAL A 351 -27.53 2.05 21.27
CA VAL A 351 -27.97 3.05 20.31
C VAL A 351 -27.45 4.40 20.78
N GLY A 352 -26.39 4.89 20.14
CA GLY A 352 -26.01 6.30 20.25
C GLY A 352 -27.05 7.18 19.54
N ASP A 353 -27.67 8.10 20.27
CA ASP A 353 -28.67 9.08 19.82
C ASP A 353 -28.13 10.07 18.76
N TYR A 354 -27.89 9.63 17.52
CA TYR A 354 -27.29 10.50 16.50
C TYR A 354 -28.05 10.58 15.16
N LEU A 355 -29.24 9.97 15.04
CA LEU A 355 -30.10 10.11 13.84
C LEU A 355 -30.96 11.40 13.84
N ARG A 356 -30.59 12.42 14.62
CA ARG A 356 -31.22 13.75 14.58
C ARG A 356 -30.14 14.83 14.43
N GLY A 357 -29.81 15.17 13.19
CA GLY A 357 -28.91 16.27 12.81
C GLY A 357 -29.02 16.55 11.34
#